data_AF-V8QMQ1-F1
#
_entry.id   AF-V8QMQ1-F1
#
_cell.length_a   1.000
_cell.length_b   1.000
_cell.length_c   1.000
_cell.angle_alpha   90.00
_cell.angle_beta   90.00
_cell.angle_gamma   90.00
#
_symmetry.space_group_name_H-M   'P 1'
#
loop_
_entity.id
_entity.type
_entity.pdbx_description
1 polymer ?
#
loop_
_entity_poly.entity_id
_entity_poly.type
_entity_poly.pdbx_seq_one_letter_code
_entity_poly.pdbx_strand_id
1 'polypeptide(L)'
;MPTLIAVIAANWAAFLCPVYAQDAELQGDERMACGAVLCLASGAGRGESECSGYLNKYFSIKFTRPDKTFEARRDFLNLCPDSHDSKNNMPALVDAIARGAGNCDAAYLNNLNKAYYEKTIVDKGWSKWSSEDDTVRIERVEYVRNELPAYCKVYEENEYTQGVVPTYIGIEKEDGHFVDPPIP
;
A
#
# COMPACT_ATOMS: atom_id res chain seq x y z
N MET A 1 -20.41 7.67 -80.47
CA MET A 1 -20.23 8.90 -79.66
C MET A 1 -20.51 8.51 -78.22
N PRO A 2 -19.60 8.83 -77.28
CA PRO A 2 -19.40 8.03 -76.07
C PRO A 2 -20.40 8.35 -74.96
N THR A 3 -20.79 7.32 -74.25
CA THR A 3 -21.60 7.33 -73.02
C THR A 3 -20.72 7.73 -71.83
N LEU A 4 -21.16 8.75 -71.09
CA LEU A 4 -20.55 9.22 -69.85
C LEU A 4 -20.81 8.21 -68.72
N ILE A 5 -19.74 7.65 -68.14
CA ILE A 5 -19.80 6.90 -66.88
C ILE A 5 -19.53 7.89 -65.74
N ALA A 6 -20.55 8.17 -64.92
CA ALA A 6 -20.39 8.95 -63.70
C ALA A 6 -19.87 8.05 -62.58
N VAL A 7 -18.68 8.36 -62.06
CA VAL A 7 -18.12 7.71 -60.87
C VAL A 7 -18.62 8.47 -59.64
N ILE A 8 -19.47 7.82 -58.84
CA ILE A 8 -19.91 8.37 -57.55
C ILE A 8 -18.86 7.98 -56.51
N ALA A 9 -18.04 8.95 -56.10
CA ALA A 9 -17.12 8.78 -54.97
C ALA A 9 -17.93 8.78 -53.66
N ALA A 10 -17.97 7.63 -52.98
CA ALA A 10 -18.50 7.54 -51.63
C ALA A 10 -17.53 8.25 -50.66
N ASN A 11 -17.90 9.45 -50.22
CA ASN A 11 -17.19 10.15 -49.15
C ASN A 11 -17.47 9.45 -47.82
N TRP A 12 -16.49 8.67 -47.35
CA TRP A 12 -16.46 8.21 -45.97
C TRP A 12 -16.05 9.41 -45.10
N ALA A 13 -17.04 10.13 -44.58
CA ALA A 13 -16.81 11.10 -43.52
C ALA A 13 -16.34 10.31 -42.29
N ALA A 14 -15.02 10.27 -42.08
CA ALA A 14 -14.46 9.84 -40.81
C ALA A 14 -14.99 10.80 -39.73
N PHE A 15 -15.96 10.33 -38.96
CA PHE A 15 -16.33 10.95 -37.68
C PHE A 15 -15.12 10.80 -36.75
N LEU A 16 -14.22 11.78 -36.83
CA LEU A 16 -13.25 12.04 -35.78
C LEU A 16 -14.05 12.54 -34.59
N CYS A 17 -14.41 11.63 -33.67
CA CYS A 17 -14.77 12.06 -32.33
C CYS A 17 -13.57 12.80 -31.77
N PRO A 18 -13.67 14.10 -31.41
CA PRO A 18 -12.66 14.70 -30.58
C PRO A 18 -12.65 13.93 -29.25
N VAL A 19 -11.57 13.16 -29.03
CA VAL A 19 -11.24 12.69 -27.69
C VAL A 19 -10.87 13.94 -26.92
N TYR A 20 -11.84 14.51 -26.21
CA TYR A 20 -11.55 15.50 -25.18
C TYR A 20 -10.91 14.75 -24.03
N ALA A 21 -9.58 14.65 -24.05
CA ALA A 21 -8.84 14.57 -22.80
C ALA A 21 -9.17 15.86 -22.05
N GLN A 22 -10.04 15.76 -21.04
CA GLN A 22 -10.23 16.85 -20.09
C GLN A 22 -8.96 16.92 -19.25
N ASP A 23 -7.96 17.68 -19.73
CA ASP A 23 -6.98 18.30 -18.85
C ASP A 23 -7.75 19.35 -18.02
N ALA A 24 -8.53 18.87 -17.06
CA ALA A 24 -8.98 19.70 -15.96
C ALA A 24 -7.71 20.01 -15.17
N GLU A 25 -7.14 21.19 -15.40
CA GLU A 25 -5.98 21.64 -14.62
C GLU A 25 -6.40 21.67 -13.14
N LEU A 26 -5.97 20.66 -12.40
CA LEU A 26 -6.31 20.48 -11.00
C LEU A 26 -5.80 21.71 -10.24
N GLN A 27 -6.68 22.37 -9.49
CA GLN A 27 -6.34 23.59 -8.75
C GLN A 27 -6.59 23.44 -7.25
N GLY A 28 -5.89 24.24 -6.45
CA GLY A 28 -6.10 24.30 -5.00
C GLY A 28 -5.93 22.96 -4.29
N ASP A 29 -6.90 22.63 -3.43
CA ASP A 29 -6.87 21.42 -2.59
C ASP A 29 -7.06 20.12 -3.40
N GLU A 30 -7.69 20.18 -4.58
CA GLU A 30 -7.84 19.03 -5.48
C GLU A 30 -6.49 18.56 -6.02
N ARG A 31 -5.66 19.49 -6.51
CA ARG A 31 -4.27 19.21 -6.91
C ARG A 31 -3.47 18.61 -5.77
N MET A 32 -3.65 19.15 -4.55
CA MET A 32 -2.94 18.67 -3.37
C MET A 32 -3.38 17.25 -2.99
N ALA A 33 -4.67 16.96 -3.11
CA ALA A 33 -5.24 15.64 -2.83
C ALA A 33 -4.73 14.59 -3.83
N CYS A 34 -4.80 14.86 -5.14
CA CYS A 34 -4.30 13.92 -6.15
C CYS A 34 -2.80 13.70 -6.02
N GLY A 35 -2.01 14.77 -5.78
CA GLY A 35 -0.59 14.64 -5.50
C GLY A 35 -0.31 13.80 -4.25
N ALA A 36 -1.11 13.94 -3.19
CA ALA A 36 -0.97 13.13 -1.99
C ALA A 36 -1.33 11.66 -2.23
N VAL A 37 -2.39 11.36 -2.99
CA VAL A 37 -2.74 9.98 -3.38
C VAL A 37 -1.56 9.34 -4.11
N LEU A 38 -1.00 10.01 -5.13
CA LEU A 38 0.12 9.49 -5.91
C LEU A 38 1.37 9.25 -5.04
N CYS A 39 1.76 10.25 -4.23
CA CYS A 39 2.93 10.15 -3.36
C CYS A 39 2.78 9.10 -2.25
N LEU A 40 1.56 8.85 -1.76
CA LEU A 40 1.30 7.86 -0.71
C LEU A 40 1.11 6.44 -1.26
N ALA A 41 0.71 6.32 -2.54
CA ALA A 41 0.63 5.07 -3.28
C ALA A 41 2.01 4.59 -3.78
N SER A 42 3.03 5.46 -3.81
CA SER A 42 4.41 5.09 -4.14
C SER A 42 5.30 5.00 -2.90
N GLY A 43 6.10 3.93 -2.80
CA GLY A 43 7.12 3.79 -1.76
C GLY A 43 8.23 4.83 -1.90
N ALA A 44 8.65 5.12 -3.13
CA ALA A 44 9.65 6.14 -3.43
C ALA A 44 9.13 7.55 -3.15
N GLY A 45 7.85 7.80 -3.48
CA GLY A 45 7.20 9.11 -3.30
C GLY A 45 7.24 9.63 -1.86
N ARG A 46 7.41 8.80 -0.84
CA ARG A 46 7.55 9.26 0.55
C ARG A 46 8.89 9.92 0.86
N GLY A 47 9.94 9.57 0.12
CA GLY A 47 11.29 10.12 0.28
C GLY A 47 11.63 11.25 -0.69
N GLU A 48 10.79 11.46 -1.70
CA GLU A 48 11.05 12.42 -2.77
C GLU A 48 10.70 13.86 -2.38
N SER A 49 11.56 14.80 -2.77
CA SER A 49 11.38 16.22 -2.43
C SER A 49 10.15 16.84 -3.09
N GLU A 50 9.77 16.37 -4.29
CA GLU A 50 8.55 16.81 -5.00
C GLU A 50 7.27 16.46 -4.26
N CYS A 51 7.28 15.37 -3.49
CA CYS A 51 6.13 14.94 -2.71
C CYS A 51 5.97 15.69 -1.39
N SER A 52 7.00 16.41 -0.93
CA SER A 52 7.01 17.08 0.38
C SER A 52 5.80 17.99 0.59
N GLY A 53 5.41 18.80 -0.41
CA GLY A 53 4.27 19.70 -0.32
C GLY A 53 2.94 18.97 -0.12
N TYR A 54 2.72 17.90 -0.89
CA TYR A 54 1.50 17.09 -0.83
C TYR A 54 1.41 16.31 0.49
N LEU A 55 2.51 15.68 0.89
CA LEU A 55 2.60 14.92 2.13
C LEU A 55 2.46 15.84 3.35
N ASN A 56 3.05 17.04 3.33
CA ASN A 56 2.90 18.01 4.41
C ASN A 56 1.44 18.42 4.61
N LYS A 57 0.72 18.71 3.52
CA LYS A 57 -0.73 19.00 3.58
C LYS A 57 -1.48 17.81 4.19
N TYR A 58 -1.27 16.60 3.68
CA TYR A 58 -1.94 15.39 4.16
C TYR A 58 -1.67 15.11 5.66
N PHE A 59 -0.41 15.12 6.07
CA PHE A 59 -0.03 14.82 7.46
C PHE A 59 -0.35 15.95 8.44
N SER A 60 -0.52 17.19 7.96
CA SER A 60 -1.02 18.30 8.79
C SER A 60 -2.47 18.10 9.25
N ILE A 61 -3.25 17.28 8.53
CA ILE A 61 -4.59 16.87 8.93
C ILE A 61 -4.44 15.86 10.07
N LYS A 62 -4.58 16.36 11.30
CA LYS A 62 -4.54 15.55 12.52
C LYS A 62 -5.55 16.06 13.54
N PHE A 63 -6.18 15.12 14.22
CA PHE A 63 -7.08 15.37 15.34
C PHE A 63 -6.59 14.57 16.56
N THR A 64 -7.01 14.96 17.75
CA THR A 64 -6.72 14.19 18.98
C THR A 64 -7.27 12.76 18.90
N ARG A 65 -8.38 12.58 18.16
CA ARG A 65 -9.02 11.29 17.93
C ARG A 65 -8.52 10.65 16.63
N PRO A 66 -7.99 9.41 16.67
CA PRO A 66 -7.51 8.70 15.48
C PRO A 66 -8.59 8.51 14.43
N ASP A 67 -9.80 8.13 14.83
CA ASP A 67 -10.95 7.96 13.93
C ASP A 67 -11.29 9.24 13.17
N LYS A 68 -11.24 10.40 13.85
CA LYS A 68 -11.45 11.71 13.22
C LYS A 68 -10.32 12.13 12.29
N THR A 69 -9.10 11.71 12.61
CA THR A 69 -7.96 11.89 11.70
C THR A 69 -8.14 11.07 10.43
N PHE A 70 -8.59 9.82 10.55
CA PHE A 70 -8.84 8.95 9.39
C PHE A 70 -9.97 9.49 8.52
N GLU A 71 -11.10 9.87 9.11
CA GLU A 71 -12.23 10.47 8.38
C GLU A 71 -11.78 11.71 7.60
N ALA A 72 -11.12 12.67 8.25
CA ALA A 72 -10.70 13.91 7.61
C ALA A 72 -9.63 13.73 6.53
N ARG A 73 -8.70 12.78 6.72
CA ARG A 73 -7.69 12.45 5.71
C ARG A 73 -8.33 11.81 4.49
N ARG A 74 -9.27 10.88 4.69
CA ARG A 74 -10.05 10.31 3.60
C ARG A 74 -10.83 11.37 2.85
N ASP A 75 -11.51 12.27 3.56
CA ASP A 75 -12.31 13.34 2.95
C ASP A 75 -11.43 14.29 2.13
N PHE A 76 -10.20 14.58 2.58
CA PHE A 76 -9.22 15.31 1.79
C PHE A 76 -8.78 14.55 0.53
N LEU A 77 -8.44 13.26 0.63
CA LEU A 77 -8.06 12.46 -0.54
C LEU A 77 -9.21 12.33 -1.55
N ASN A 78 -10.46 12.30 -1.08
CA ASN A 78 -11.66 12.26 -1.90
C ASN A 78 -11.92 13.54 -2.71
N LEU A 79 -11.15 14.61 -2.45
CA LEU A 79 -11.14 15.79 -3.33
C LEU A 79 -10.50 15.49 -4.68
N CYS A 80 -9.69 14.43 -4.78
CA CYS A 80 -9.14 13.99 -6.05
C CYS A 80 -10.21 13.26 -6.89
N PRO A 81 -10.50 13.65 -8.14
CA PRO A 81 -11.49 12.96 -8.98
C PRO A 81 -11.18 11.47 -9.16
N ASP A 82 -9.91 11.13 -9.34
CA ASP A 82 -9.44 9.75 -9.55
C ASP A 82 -9.63 8.85 -8.32
N SER A 83 -9.82 9.43 -7.13
CA SER A 83 -10.13 8.67 -5.90
C SER A 83 -11.43 7.87 -6.01
N HIS A 84 -12.33 8.27 -6.92
CA HIS A 84 -13.62 7.64 -7.13
C HIS A 84 -13.61 6.59 -8.25
N ASP A 85 -12.45 6.30 -8.87
CA ASP A 85 -12.36 5.29 -9.93
C ASP A 85 -12.55 3.88 -9.38
N SER A 86 -13.77 3.36 -9.55
CA SER A 86 -14.16 2.03 -9.10
C SER A 86 -13.58 0.91 -9.96
N LYS A 87 -13.17 1.17 -11.20
CA LYS A 87 -12.56 0.15 -12.06
C LYS A 87 -11.22 -0.29 -11.51
N ASN A 88 -10.49 0.65 -10.92
CA ASN A 88 -9.15 0.46 -10.40
C ASN A 88 -9.12 0.37 -8.86
N ASN A 89 -10.29 0.19 -8.25
CA ASN A 89 -10.46 0.06 -6.80
C ASN A 89 -9.83 1.22 -5.99
N MET A 90 -9.81 2.43 -6.57
CA MET A 90 -9.26 3.63 -5.93
C MET A 90 -9.92 4.00 -4.60
N PRO A 91 -11.25 3.81 -4.41
CA PRO A 91 -11.88 4.08 -3.11
C PRO A 91 -11.30 3.23 -1.98
N ALA A 92 -10.99 1.95 -2.23
CA ALA A 92 -10.37 1.09 -1.24
C ALA A 92 -8.93 1.53 -0.94
N LEU A 93 -8.18 1.93 -1.96
CA LEU A 93 -6.82 2.48 -1.79
C LEU A 93 -6.86 3.76 -0.95
N VAL A 94 -7.78 4.68 -1.22
CA VAL A 94 -7.95 5.92 -0.46
C VAL A 94 -8.30 5.64 0.99
N ASP A 95 -9.20 4.69 1.25
CA ASP A 95 -9.53 4.24 2.60
C ASP A 95 -8.31 3.61 3.31
N ALA A 96 -7.50 2.82 2.60
CA ALA A 96 -6.29 2.21 3.12
C ALA A 96 -5.22 3.27 3.46
N ILE A 97 -5.00 4.24 2.56
CA ILE A 97 -4.10 5.38 2.79
C ILE A 97 -4.55 6.19 3.99
N ALA A 98 -5.84 6.50 4.11
CA ALA A 98 -6.40 7.27 5.21
C ALA A 98 -6.16 6.61 6.58
N ARG A 99 -6.33 5.28 6.65
CA ARG A 99 -6.12 4.47 7.87
C ARG A 99 -4.65 4.17 8.16
N GLY A 100 -3.81 4.21 7.13
CA GLY A 100 -2.51 3.57 7.14
C GLY A 100 -1.36 4.43 6.65
N ALA A 101 -1.51 5.74 6.48
CA ALA A 101 -0.42 6.58 5.99
C ALA A 101 0.85 6.42 6.85
N GLY A 102 1.83 5.69 6.31
CA GLY A 102 3.04 5.25 7.02
C GLY A 102 3.08 3.74 7.35
N ASN A 103 1.97 3.14 7.75
CA ASN A 103 1.89 1.91 8.57
C ASN A 103 2.03 0.59 7.80
N CYS A 104 2.67 0.58 6.65
CA CYS A 104 3.06 -0.66 6.00
C CYS A 104 4.57 -0.68 5.77
N ASP A 105 5.38 0.01 6.57
CA ASP A 105 6.84 -0.20 6.53
C ASP A 105 7.23 -1.45 7.34
N ALA A 106 8.43 -1.96 7.07
CA ALA A 106 8.96 -3.16 7.68
C ALA A 106 9.08 -3.03 9.21
N ALA A 107 9.50 -1.86 9.72
CA ALA A 107 9.66 -1.65 11.15
C ALA A 107 8.32 -1.75 11.89
N TYR A 108 7.28 -1.15 11.33
CA TYR A 108 5.93 -1.23 11.86
C TYR A 108 5.38 -2.65 11.78
N LEU A 109 5.49 -3.32 10.62
CA LEU A 109 4.99 -4.70 10.45
C LEU A 109 5.72 -5.69 11.37
N ASN A 110 7.04 -5.57 11.50
CA ASN A 110 7.84 -6.38 12.42
C ASN A 110 7.43 -6.17 13.87
N ASN A 111 6.94 -4.99 14.25
CA ASN A 111 6.44 -4.72 15.59
C ASN A 111 4.98 -5.19 15.77
N LEU A 112 4.12 -4.95 14.80
CA LEU A 112 2.70 -5.34 14.82
C LEU A 112 2.53 -6.86 14.86
N ASN A 113 3.37 -7.58 14.11
CA ASN A 113 3.30 -9.03 13.98
C ASN A 113 4.15 -9.80 14.99
N LYS A 114 4.68 -9.13 16.03
CA LYS A 114 5.37 -9.83 17.12
C LYS A 114 4.45 -10.86 17.75
N ALA A 115 5.00 -12.04 17.94
CA ALA A 115 4.35 -13.20 18.48
C ALA A 115 5.34 -14.01 19.30
N TYR A 116 4.81 -14.97 20.04
CA TYR A 116 5.62 -15.83 20.88
C TYR A 116 5.14 -17.26 20.77
N TYR A 117 6.07 -18.21 20.80
CA TYR A 117 5.78 -19.61 21.02
C TYR A 117 6.59 -20.14 22.19
N GLU A 118 6.08 -21.19 22.82
CA GLU A 118 6.73 -21.87 23.91
C GLU A 118 7.56 -23.04 23.36
N LYS A 119 8.83 -23.08 23.74
CA LYS A 119 9.74 -24.17 23.43
C LYS A 119 10.11 -24.88 24.73
N THR A 120 9.80 -26.17 24.79
CA THR A 120 10.23 -27.02 25.89
C THR A 120 11.70 -27.38 25.71
N ILE A 121 12.53 -27.09 26.71
CA ILE A 121 13.93 -27.46 26.74
C ILE A 121 14.13 -28.44 27.89
N VAL A 122 14.72 -29.58 27.55
CA VAL A 122 15.10 -30.62 28.51
C VAL A 122 16.59 -30.46 28.77
N ASP A 123 16.93 -29.90 29.93
CA ASP A 123 18.31 -29.80 30.38
C ASP A 123 18.68 -31.15 31.01
N LYS A 124 19.63 -31.84 30.36
CA LYS A 124 20.03 -33.19 30.76
C LYS A 124 20.74 -33.19 32.11
N GLY A 125 20.33 -34.12 32.98
CA GLY A 125 21.00 -34.38 34.25
C GLY A 125 22.41 -34.95 34.07
N TRP A 126 23.15 -35.09 35.18
CA TRP A 126 24.52 -35.63 35.16
C TRP A 126 24.57 -37.11 34.72
N SER A 127 23.48 -37.86 34.92
CA SER A 127 23.36 -39.25 34.49
C SER A 127 23.08 -39.33 33.00
N LYS A 128 23.98 -39.96 32.24
CA LYS A 128 23.77 -40.26 30.82
C LYS A 128 22.77 -41.40 30.58
N TRP A 129 22.45 -42.17 31.61
CA TRP A 129 21.69 -43.43 31.52
C TRP A 129 20.32 -43.37 32.20
N SER A 130 19.97 -42.27 32.86
CA SER A 130 18.67 -42.03 33.50
C SER A 130 18.19 -40.62 33.18
N SER A 131 16.88 -40.45 33.00
CA SER A 131 16.23 -39.14 32.86
C SER A 131 15.61 -38.63 34.16
N GLU A 132 15.85 -39.29 35.30
CA GLU A 132 15.31 -38.86 36.60
C GLU A 132 15.82 -37.48 37.02
N ASP A 133 17.06 -37.15 36.65
CA ASP A 133 17.69 -35.86 36.97
C ASP A 133 17.52 -34.81 35.84
N ASP A 134 16.77 -35.12 34.78
CA ASP A 134 16.50 -34.16 33.71
C ASP A 134 15.56 -33.07 34.24
N THR A 135 15.89 -31.81 33.94
CA THR A 135 15.00 -30.68 34.26
C THR A 135 14.34 -30.16 32.99
N VAL A 136 13.09 -29.73 33.12
CA VAL A 136 12.31 -29.18 32.01
C VAL A 136 12.09 -27.71 32.27
N ARG A 137 12.50 -26.87 31.32
CA ARG A 137 12.17 -25.44 31.31
C ARG A 137 11.44 -25.06 30.04
N ILE A 138 10.53 -24.10 30.18
CA ILE A 138 9.79 -23.52 29.07
C ILE A 138 10.47 -22.20 28.71
N GLU A 139 10.89 -22.07 27.46
CA GLU A 139 11.44 -20.83 26.92
C GLU A 139 10.42 -20.17 26.00
N ARG A 140 10.17 -18.88 26.21
CA ARG A 140 9.28 -18.09 25.36
C ARG A 140 10.11 -17.42 24.27
N VAL A 141 9.98 -17.90 23.04
CA VAL A 141 10.74 -17.42 21.89
C VAL A 141 9.90 -16.42 21.11
N GLU A 142 10.46 -15.22 20.89
CA GLU A 142 9.85 -14.18 20.05
C GLU A 142 10.05 -14.51 18.57
N TYR A 143 9.03 -14.22 17.75
CA TYR A 143 9.12 -14.28 16.30
C TYR A 143 8.15 -13.28 15.66
N VAL A 144 8.29 -13.04 14.36
CA VAL A 144 7.39 -12.20 13.57
C VAL A 144 6.49 -13.08 12.71
N ARG A 145 5.16 -12.94 12.82
CA ARG A 145 4.22 -13.63 11.92
C ARG A 145 4.32 -13.09 10.50
N ASN A 146 4.22 -13.97 9.50
CA ASN A 146 4.08 -13.56 8.10
C ASN A 146 2.61 -13.21 7.79
N GLU A 147 2.14 -12.08 8.32
CA GLU A 147 0.75 -11.65 8.15
C GLU A 147 0.68 -10.16 7.80
N LEU A 148 0.07 -9.85 6.65
CA LEU A 148 -0.25 -8.47 6.29
C LEU A 148 -1.66 -8.11 6.79
N PRO A 149 -1.81 -7.00 7.54
CA PRO A 149 -3.13 -6.47 7.86
C PRO A 149 -3.92 -6.17 6.59
N ALA A 150 -5.26 -6.25 6.66
CA ALA A 150 -6.13 -6.05 5.50
C ALA A 150 -5.86 -4.73 4.75
N TYR A 151 -5.56 -3.64 5.47
CA TYR A 151 -5.23 -2.35 4.83
C TYR A 151 -3.88 -2.34 4.11
N CYS A 152 -2.91 -3.17 4.51
CA CYS A 152 -1.64 -3.30 3.77
C CYS A 152 -1.80 -4.15 2.52
N LYS A 153 -2.67 -5.17 2.56
CA LYS A 153 -3.01 -5.99 1.38
C LYS A 153 -3.64 -5.17 0.25
N VAL A 154 -4.39 -4.12 0.59
CA VAL A 154 -4.94 -3.20 -0.43
C VAL A 154 -3.84 -2.57 -1.28
N TYR A 155 -2.67 -2.25 -0.69
CA TYR A 155 -1.55 -1.78 -1.49
C TYR A 155 -1.07 -2.90 -2.42
N GLU A 156 -0.78 -4.09 -1.89
CA GLU A 156 -0.31 -5.23 -2.69
C GLU A 156 -1.18 -5.55 -3.92
N GLU A 157 -2.50 -5.40 -3.80
CA GLU A 157 -3.46 -5.74 -4.84
C GLU A 157 -3.84 -4.57 -5.76
N ASN A 158 -3.43 -3.34 -5.44
CA ASN A 158 -3.82 -2.15 -6.20
C ASN A 158 -2.74 -1.72 -7.20
N GLU A 159 -3.14 -1.62 -8.48
CA GLU A 159 -2.26 -1.31 -9.62
C GLU A 159 -1.61 0.09 -9.58
N TYR A 160 -2.15 1.03 -8.80
CA TYR A 160 -1.59 2.36 -8.62
C TYR A 160 -0.48 2.41 -7.58
N THR A 161 -0.18 1.28 -6.94
CA THR A 161 0.83 1.24 -5.89
C THR A 161 2.09 0.53 -6.34
N GLN A 162 3.24 1.10 -5.93
CA GLN A 162 4.53 0.55 -6.30
C GLN A 162 5.49 0.67 -5.12
N GLY A 163 6.08 -0.45 -4.71
CA GLY A 163 7.12 -0.47 -3.68
C GLY A 163 6.65 0.03 -2.31
N VAL A 164 5.37 -0.09 -1.98
CA VAL A 164 4.85 0.30 -0.65
C VAL A 164 4.87 -0.86 0.33
N VAL A 165 4.66 -2.10 -0.14
CA VAL A 165 4.52 -3.28 0.71
C VAL A 165 5.89 -3.95 0.93
N PRO A 166 6.31 -4.16 2.18
CA PRO A 166 7.53 -4.86 2.56
C PRO A 166 7.44 -6.34 2.23
N THR A 167 8.59 -6.91 1.90
CA THR A 167 8.72 -8.34 1.63
C THR A 167 9.04 -9.07 2.93
N TYR A 168 8.31 -10.15 3.21
CA TYR A 168 8.70 -11.07 4.28
C TYR A 168 9.82 -12.00 3.78
N ILE A 169 10.96 -12.02 4.49
CA ILE A 169 12.10 -12.89 4.22
C ILE A 169 12.35 -13.83 5.39
N GLY A 170 12.94 -15.00 5.13
CA GLY A 170 13.21 -16.03 6.14
C GLY A 170 12.03 -16.97 6.40
N ILE A 171 12.15 -17.78 7.45
CA ILE A 171 11.15 -18.78 7.84
C ILE A 171 10.45 -18.33 9.14
N GLU A 172 9.11 -18.35 9.16
CA GLU A 172 8.34 -17.99 10.35
C GLU A 172 8.75 -18.87 11.54
N LYS A 173 9.01 -18.25 12.71
CA LYS A 173 9.54 -18.85 13.96
C LYS A 173 11.03 -19.19 13.96
N GLU A 174 11.75 -18.93 12.88
CA GLU A 174 13.21 -19.03 12.80
C GLU A 174 13.83 -17.63 12.68
N ASP A 175 14.07 -17.16 11.45
CA ASP A 175 14.69 -15.86 11.13
C ASP A 175 13.74 -14.93 10.35
N GLY A 176 12.46 -15.28 10.28
CA GLY A 176 11.45 -14.58 9.49
C GLY A 176 11.18 -13.13 9.94
N HIS A 177 11.24 -12.18 9.01
CA HIS A 177 10.96 -10.76 9.23
C HIS A 177 10.61 -10.01 7.94
N PHE A 178 9.92 -8.87 8.06
CA PHE A 178 9.66 -7.95 6.96
C PHE A 178 10.88 -7.06 6.68
N VAL A 179 11.12 -6.77 5.40
CA VAL A 179 12.14 -5.85 4.90
C VAL A 179 11.52 -4.92 3.87
N ASP A 180 11.80 -3.61 3.99
CA ASP A 180 11.29 -2.62 3.07
C ASP A 180 11.82 -2.88 1.66
N PRO A 181 11.01 -2.61 0.62
CA PRO A 181 11.47 -2.72 -0.74
C PRO A 181 12.66 -1.77 -0.97
N PRO A 182 13.62 -2.16 -1.83
CA PRO A 182 14.75 -1.28 -2.14
C PRO A 182 14.23 0.03 -2.72
N ILE A 183 14.71 1.15 -2.17
CA ILE A 183 14.46 2.47 -2.73
C ILE A 183 15.25 2.55 -4.05
N PRO A 184 14.59 2.85 -5.19
CA PRO A 184 15.26 2.98 -6.48
C PRO A 184 16.23 4.17 -6.53
#